data_AF-A0A938UC06-F1
#
_entry.id   AF-A0A938UC06-F1
#
_cell.length_a   1.000
_cell.length_b   1.000
_cell.length_c   1.000
_cell.angle_alpha   90.00
_cell.angle_beta   90.00
_cell.angle_gamma   90.00
#
_symmetry.space_group_name_H-M   'P 1'
#
loop_
_entity.id
_entity.type
_entity.pdbx_description
1 polymer ?
#
loop_
_entity_poly.entity_id
_entity_poly.type
_entity_poly.pdbx_seq_one_letter_code
_entity_poly.pdbx_strand_id
1 'polypeptide(L)'
;VLSSAGMRPLAGRCCQANTFIHRAADKLALHLKTRAQVVDMESAACAQEFQRAGMPFVNLRVVSDAALRDTADMAALAGLRYRSGMPDAALYLCRHPREFMRAVSLYRGMHSASARLAEALSCLMAADVSN
;
A
#
# COMPACT_ATOMS: atom_id res chain seq x y z
N VAL A 1 3.09 21.78 -7.65
CA VAL A 1 4.31 20.94 -7.54
C VAL A 1 4.07 19.52 -8.03
N LEU A 2 3.28 18.68 -7.36
CA LEU A 2 3.08 17.29 -7.81
C LEU A 2 2.32 17.17 -9.14
N SER A 3 1.24 17.94 -9.31
CA SER A 3 0.49 17.93 -10.58
C SER A 3 1.31 18.44 -11.77
N SER A 4 2.18 19.43 -11.54
CA SER A 4 3.10 19.94 -12.56
C SER A 4 4.21 18.94 -12.91
N ALA A 5 4.51 17.97 -12.03
CA ALA A 5 5.38 16.83 -12.30
C ALA A 5 4.63 15.66 -12.98
N GLY A 6 3.41 15.87 -13.47
CA GLY A 6 2.61 14.84 -14.15
C GLY A 6 1.96 13.81 -13.22
N MET A 7 2.02 14.02 -11.90
CA MET A 7 1.34 13.17 -10.93
C MET A 7 -0.13 13.58 -10.74
N ARG A 8 -0.95 12.68 -10.21
CA ARG A 8 -2.37 12.93 -9.91
C ARG A 8 -2.59 12.86 -8.39
N PRO A 9 -2.18 13.88 -7.63
CA PRO A 9 -2.38 13.86 -6.18
C PRO A 9 -3.87 13.88 -5.84
N LEU A 10 -4.25 13.13 -4.81
CA LEU A 10 -5.60 13.11 -4.27
C LEU A 10 -5.51 13.27 -2.75
N ALA A 11 -6.26 14.22 -2.20
CA ALA A 11 -6.43 14.35 -0.76
C ALA A 11 -7.68 13.57 -0.32
N GLY A 12 -7.55 12.82 0.77
CA GLY A 12 -8.69 12.16 1.40
C GLY A 12 -8.29 11.25 2.55
N ARG A 13 -9.24 10.40 2.95
CA ARG A 13 -9.09 9.57 4.14
C ARG A 13 -8.23 8.35 3.85
N CYS A 14 -7.27 8.09 4.74
CA CYS A 14 -6.59 6.81 4.87
C CYS A 14 -7.24 5.99 5.98
N CYS A 15 -7.43 4.70 5.76
CA CYS A 15 -7.85 3.76 6.80
C CYS A 15 -6.68 2.85 7.16
N GLN A 16 -6.38 2.73 8.46
CA GLN A 16 -5.48 1.70 8.94
C GLN A 16 -6.24 0.40 9.15
N ALA A 17 -5.73 -0.69 8.59
CA ALA A 17 -6.19 -2.05 8.83
C ALA A 17 -5.17 -2.83 9.65
N ASN A 18 -5.63 -3.71 10.53
CA ASN A 18 -4.75 -4.57 11.34
C ASN A 18 -4.32 -5.84 10.59
N THR A 19 -4.91 -6.10 9.42
CA THR A 19 -4.64 -7.26 8.58
C THR A 19 -4.54 -6.84 7.13
N PHE A 20 -3.79 -7.60 6.34
CA PHE A 20 -3.66 -7.34 4.92
C PHE A 20 -4.98 -7.62 4.18
N ILE A 21 -5.54 -6.60 3.53
CA ILE A 21 -6.81 -6.69 2.80
C ILE A 21 -6.53 -7.03 1.33
N HIS A 22 -6.62 -8.31 0.98
CA HIS A 22 -6.26 -8.77 -0.36
C HIS A 22 -7.45 -8.83 -1.34
N ARG A 23 -8.69 -9.00 -0.88
CA ARG A 23 -9.86 -9.17 -1.76
C ARG A 23 -10.48 -7.83 -2.17
N ALA A 24 -10.90 -7.72 -3.42
CA ALA A 24 -11.58 -6.54 -3.93
C ALA A 24 -12.90 -6.25 -3.18
N ALA A 25 -13.64 -7.30 -2.81
CA ALA A 25 -14.87 -7.18 -2.04
C ALA A 25 -14.63 -6.55 -0.66
N ASP A 26 -13.56 -6.96 0.03
CA ASP A 26 -13.21 -6.44 1.35
C ASP A 26 -12.72 -4.98 1.26
N LYS A 27 -11.94 -4.64 0.23
CA LYS A 27 -11.54 -3.25 -0.07
C LYS A 27 -12.76 -2.36 -0.32
N LEU A 28 -13.73 -2.84 -1.09
CA LEU A 28 -14.99 -2.13 -1.35
C LEU A 28 -15.82 -1.96 -0.08
N ALA A 29 -16.01 -3.02 0.71
CA ALA A 29 -16.73 -2.96 1.97
C ALA A 29 -16.09 -1.94 2.93
N LEU A 30 -14.76 -1.92 3.00
CA LEU A 30 -14.02 -0.95 3.80
C LEU A 30 -14.24 0.48 3.29
N HIS A 31 -14.20 0.70 1.97
CA HIS A 31 -14.48 1.99 1.36
C HIS A 31 -15.92 2.47 1.67
N LEU A 32 -16.91 1.60 1.52
CA LEU A 32 -18.32 1.95 1.80
C LEU A 32 -18.52 2.33 3.27
N LYS A 33 -17.84 1.61 4.19
CA LYS A 33 -17.93 1.85 5.64
C LYS A 33 -17.20 3.13 6.08
N THR A 34 -16.02 3.42 5.53
CA THR A 34 -15.11 4.45 6.06
C THR A 34 -14.97 5.68 5.17
N ARG A 35 -15.35 5.55 3.89
CA ARG A 35 -15.05 6.49 2.80
C ARG A 35 -13.55 6.70 2.58
N ALA A 36 -12.70 5.78 3.06
CA ALA A 36 -11.26 5.84 2.83
C ALA A 36 -10.93 5.57 1.36
N GLN A 37 -10.00 6.35 0.82
CA GLN A 37 -9.51 6.21 -0.56
C GLN A 37 -8.33 5.24 -0.63
N VAL A 38 -7.60 5.11 0.48
CA VAL A 38 -6.43 4.24 0.62
C VAL A 38 -6.51 3.49 1.95
N VAL A 39 -5.94 2.30 1.95
CA VAL A 39 -5.77 1.48 3.14
C VAL A 39 -4.28 1.17 3.32
N ASP A 40 -3.80 1.27 4.55
CA ASP A 40 -2.47 0.81 4.95
C ASP A 40 -2.54 0.15 6.33
N MET A 41 -1.39 -0.18 6.93
CA MET A 41 -1.36 -0.88 8.21
C MET A 41 -0.69 -0.07 9.34
N GLU A 42 -0.09 1.07 9.03
CA GLU A 42 0.77 1.81 9.97
C GLU A 42 0.41 3.28 10.18
N SER A 43 -0.30 3.93 9.24
CA SER A 43 -0.32 5.40 9.22
C SER A 43 -1.09 6.05 10.37
N ALA A 44 -2.14 5.41 10.87
CA ALA A 44 -2.91 5.96 11.99
C ALA A 44 -2.11 5.87 13.30
N ALA A 45 -1.35 4.79 13.51
CA ALA A 45 -0.44 4.67 14.64
C ALA A 45 0.66 5.75 14.58
N CYS A 46 1.29 5.94 13.42
CA CYS A 46 2.27 7.03 13.25
C CYS A 46 1.65 8.41 13.51
N ALA A 47 0.47 8.69 12.97
CA ALA A 47 -0.22 9.97 13.16
C ALA A 47 -0.50 10.26 14.63
N GLN A 48 -0.89 9.23 15.41
CA GLN A 48 -1.13 9.37 16.85
C GLN A 48 0.14 9.74 17.61
N GLU A 49 1.28 9.13 17.31
CA GLU A 49 2.54 9.46 17.99
C GLU A 49 3.00 10.90 17.66
N PHE A 50 2.89 11.33 16.40
CA PHE A 50 3.21 12.71 16.02
C PHE A 50 2.27 13.71 16.68
N GLN A 51 0.97 13.40 16.76
CA GLN A 51 0.00 14.22 17.46
C GLN A 51 0.34 14.36 18.95
N ARG A 52 0.71 13.27 19.62
CA ARG A 52 1.14 13.29 21.03
C ARG A 52 2.41 14.11 21.23
N ALA A 53 3.33 14.09 20.27
CA ALA A 53 4.55 14.89 20.28
C ALA A 53 4.33 16.37 19.89
N GLY A 54 3.12 16.77 19.48
CA GLY A 54 2.86 18.12 18.99
C GLY A 54 3.55 18.45 17.65
N MET A 55 3.90 17.43 16.87
CA MET A 55 4.62 17.57 15.60
C MET A 55 3.67 17.52 14.41
N PRO A 56 3.89 18.34 13.35
CA PRO A 56 3.12 18.23 12.12
C PRO A 56 3.37 16.87 11.46
N PHE A 57 2.30 16.30 10.89
CA PHE A 57 2.34 15.00 10.23
C PHE A 57 1.60 15.06 8.89
N VAL A 58 2.22 14.48 7.86
CA VAL A 58 1.60 14.25 6.54
C VAL A 58 1.80 12.80 6.13
N ASN A 59 0.72 12.14 5.71
CA ASN A 59 0.77 10.79 5.15
C ASN A 59 0.71 10.89 3.61
N LEU A 60 1.85 10.67 2.97
CA LEU A 60 1.94 10.58 1.51
C LEU A 60 1.99 9.11 1.09
N ARG A 61 1.06 8.70 0.24
CA ARG A 61 0.97 7.32 -0.29
C ARG A 61 0.86 7.34 -1.81
N VAL A 62 1.50 6.36 -2.44
CA VAL A 62 1.27 6.00 -3.84
C VAL A 62 0.55 4.66 -3.88
N VAL A 63 -0.55 4.58 -4.62
CA VAL A 63 -1.38 3.37 -4.70
C VAL A 63 -0.62 2.27 -5.46
N SER A 64 -0.26 1.19 -4.76
CA SER A 64 0.44 0.02 -5.33
C SER A 64 -0.47 -0.91 -6.12
N ASP A 65 -1.74 -1.00 -5.73
CA ASP A 65 -2.72 -1.92 -6.31
C ASP A 65 -4.13 -1.32 -6.27
N ALA A 66 -4.96 -1.71 -7.25
CA ALA A 66 -6.29 -1.13 -7.41
C ALA A 66 -7.33 -1.81 -6.51
N ALA A 67 -8.26 -1.01 -5.97
CA ALA A 67 -9.33 -1.49 -5.08
C ALA A 67 -10.26 -2.55 -5.71
N LEU A 68 -10.43 -2.51 -7.04
CA LEU A 68 -11.32 -3.42 -7.79
C LEU A 68 -10.63 -4.73 -8.20
N ARG A 69 -9.41 -4.99 -7.72
CA ARG A 69 -8.66 -6.20 -8.03
C ARG A 69 -8.21 -6.90 -6.75
N ASP A 70 -8.37 -8.21 -6.74
CA ASP A 70 -7.74 -9.05 -5.75
C ASP A 70 -6.22 -8.99 -5.92
N THR A 71 -5.52 -8.99 -4.80
CA THR A 71 -4.08 -9.21 -4.72
C THR A 71 -3.80 -10.61 -4.17
N ALA A 72 -2.53 -11.01 -4.18
CA ALA A 72 -2.15 -12.28 -3.57
C ALA A 72 -2.38 -12.22 -2.05
N ASP A 73 -2.82 -13.32 -1.46
CA ASP A 73 -2.94 -13.43 0.00
C ASP A 73 -1.54 -13.59 0.62
N MET A 74 -0.88 -12.46 0.83
CA MET A 74 0.46 -12.40 1.42
C MET A 74 0.48 -12.90 2.86
N ALA A 75 -0.64 -12.82 3.59
CA ALA A 75 -0.74 -13.35 4.94
C ALA A 75 -0.75 -14.89 4.93
N ALA A 76 -1.51 -15.50 4.03
CA ALA A 76 -1.48 -16.95 3.83
C ALA A 76 -0.09 -17.43 3.37
N LEU A 77 0.54 -16.72 2.44
CA LEU A 77 1.88 -17.06 1.95
C LEU A 77 2.94 -16.93 3.05
N ALA A 78 2.88 -15.87 3.87
CA ALA A 78 3.77 -15.70 5.02
C ALA A 78 3.54 -16.78 6.08
N GLY A 79 2.27 -17.14 6.35
CA GLY A 79 1.91 -18.23 7.25
C GLY A 79 2.44 -19.59 6.77
N LEU A 80 2.34 -19.88 5.47
CA LEU A 80 2.88 -21.11 4.89
C LEU A 80 4.41 -21.14 4.97
N ARG A 81 5.09 -20.02 4.67
CA ARG A 81 6.55 -19.91 4.83
C ARG A 81 6.99 -20.13 6.27
N TYR A 82 6.23 -19.60 7.24
CA TYR A 82 6.54 -19.76 8.66
C TYR A 82 6.35 -21.21 9.14
N ARG A 83 5.27 -21.89 8.71
CA ARG A 83 4.93 -23.24 9.15
C ARG A 83 5.74 -24.34 8.47
N SER A 84 6.05 -24.16 7.19
CA SER A 84 6.55 -25.23 6.32
C SER A 84 7.79 -24.85 5.51
N GLY A 85 8.28 -23.61 5.68
CA GLY A 85 9.47 -23.12 4.99
C GLY A 85 9.22 -22.62 3.57
N MET A 86 10.30 -22.15 2.95
CA MET A 86 10.29 -21.58 1.60
C MET A 86 9.89 -22.57 0.48
N PRO A 87 10.29 -23.86 0.51
CA PRO A 87 9.97 -24.80 -0.56
C PRO A 87 8.46 -25.02 -0.75
N ASP A 88 7.72 -25.16 0.35
CA ASP A 88 6.28 -25.40 0.29
C ASP A 88 5.50 -24.16 -0.15
N ALA A 89 5.96 -22.98 0.23
CA ALA A 89 5.42 -21.73 -0.29
C ALA A 89 5.67 -21.58 -1.81
N ALA A 90 6.85 -21.96 -2.30
CA ALA A 90 7.15 -21.97 -3.72
C ALA A 90 6.29 -23.00 -4.47
N LEU A 91 6.15 -24.21 -3.94
CA LEU A 91 5.31 -25.27 -4.51
C LEU A 91 3.83 -24.86 -4.55
N TYR A 92 3.33 -24.19 -3.52
CA TYR A 92 2.00 -23.60 -3.50
C TYR A 92 1.81 -22.61 -4.65
N LEU A 93 2.72 -21.66 -4.82
CA LEU A 93 2.65 -20.69 -5.92
C LEU A 93 2.70 -21.37 -7.29
N CYS A 94 3.54 -22.40 -7.46
CA CYS A 94 3.59 -23.20 -8.69
C CYS A 94 2.27 -23.93 -8.98
N ARG A 95 1.58 -24.41 -7.94
CA ARG A 95 0.27 -25.09 -8.05
C ARG A 95 -0.89 -24.13 -8.24
N HIS A 96 -0.73 -22.85 -7.89
CA HIS A 96 -1.74 -21.81 -8.00
C HIS A 96 -1.27 -20.67 -8.93
N PRO A 97 -1.26 -20.88 -10.27
CA PRO A 97 -0.70 -19.91 -11.21
C PRO A 97 -1.39 -18.53 -11.15
N ARG A 98 -2.68 -18.48 -10.80
CA ARG A 98 -3.38 -17.20 -10.59
C ARG A 98 -2.84 -16.43 -9.39
N GLU A 99 -2.56 -17.11 -8.28
CA GLU A 99 -1.96 -16.50 -7.08
C GLU A 99 -0.53 -16.06 -7.35
N PHE A 100 0.24 -16.86 -8.10
CA PHE A 100 1.56 -16.43 -8.56
C PHE A 100 1.50 -15.15 -9.39
N MET A 101 0.60 -15.07 -10.36
CA MET A 101 0.43 -13.86 -11.18
C MET A 101 -0.01 -12.65 -10.35
N ARG A 102 -0.89 -12.86 -9.36
CA ARG A 102 -1.29 -11.81 -8.41
C ARG A 102 -0.11 -11.35 -7.55
N ALA A 103 0.74 -12.26 -7.11
CA ALA A 103 1.92 -11.93 -6.31
C ALA A 103 2.95 -11.13 -7.12
N VAL A 104 3.20 -11.54 -8.36
CA VAL A 104 4.07 -10.80 -9.30
C VAL A 104 3.49 -9.41 -9.60
N SER A 105 2.19 -9.32 -9.87
CA SER A 105 1.52 -8.04 -10.12
C SER A 105 1.61 -7.11 -8.91
N LEU A 106 1.40 -7.64 -7.70
CA LEU A 106 1.53 -6.87 -6.47
C LEU A 106 2.97 -6.40 -6.24
N TYR A 107 3.96 -7.28 -6.43
CA TYR A 107 5.37 -6.92 -6.31
C TYR A 107 5.78 -5.81 -7.27
N ARG A 108 5.37 -5.90 -8.54
CA ARG A 108 5.60 -4.85 -9.54
C ARG A 108 4.92 -3.54 -9.13
N GLY A 109 3.67 -3.61 -8.67
CA GLY A 109 2.93 -2.45 -8.19
C GLY A 109 3.62 -1.75 -7.03
N MET A 110 4.09 -2.51 -6.03
CA MET A 110 4.85 -1.97 -4.89
C MET A 110 6.17 -1.33 -5.33
N HIS A 111 6.91 -1.99 -6.24
CA HIS A 111 8.17 -1.45 -6.74
C HIS A 111 7.95 -0.13 -7.51
N SER A 112 6.98 -0.08 -8.40
CA SER A 112 6.62 1.15 -9.12
C SER A 112 6.11 2.25 -8.18
N ALA A 113 5.31 1.90 -7.17
CA ALA A 113 4.81 2.85 -6.18
C ALA A 113 5.95 3.44 -5.34
N SER A 114 6.94 2.63 -4.95
CA SER A 114 8.13 3.09 -4.23
C SER A 114 8.96 4.08 -5.06
N ALA A 115 9.22 3.78 -6.32
CA ALA A 115 9.95 4.68 -7.22
C ALA A 115 9.21 6.02 -7.41
N ARG A 116 7.89 5.98 -7.61
CA ARG A 116 7.04 7.18 -7.74
C ARG A 116 6.95 7.99 -6.44
N LEU A 117 6.97 7.33 -5.28
CA LEU A 117 6.98 8.00 -3.99
C LEU A 117 8.30 8.76 -3.78
N ALA A 118 9.44 8.15 -4.14
CA ALA A 118 10.73 8.81 -4.08
C ALA A 118 10.78 10.06 -4.96
N GLU A 119 10.29 9.98 -6.20
CA GLU A 119 10.17 11.13 -7.09
C GLU A 119 9.24 12.22 -6.52
N ALA A 120 8.10 11.84 -5.95
CA ALA A 120 7.17 12.78 -5.34
C ALA A 120 7.83 13.55 -4.18
N LEU A 121 8.59 12.85 -3.33
CA LEU A 121 9.37 13.45 -2.25
C LEU A 121 10.43 14.41 -2.80
N SER A 122 11.19 14.01 -3.82
CA SER A 122 12.18 14.89 -4.45
C SER A 122 11.55 16.17 -4.99
N CYS A 123 10.39 16.09 -5.64
CA CYS A 123 9.66 17.28 -6.12
C CYS A 123 9.21 18.19 -4.98
N LEU A 124 8.70 17.62 -3.88
CA LEU A 124 8.25 18.40 -2.72
C LEU A 124 9.43 19.09 -2.02
N MET A 125 10.54 18.39 -1.83
CA MET A 125 11.75 18.95 -1.21
C MET A 125 12.38 20.04 -2.07
N ALA A 126 12.44 19.87 -3.38
CA ALA A 126 12.97 20.90 -4.28
C ALA A 126 12.11 22.18 -4.28
N ALA A 127 10.80 22.04 -4.14
CA ALA A 127 9.90 23.18 -4.03
C ALA A 127 10.02 23.91 -2.70
N ASP A 128 10.30 23.19 -1.61
CA ASP A 128 10.52 23.76 -0.28
C ASP A 128 11.81 24.62 -0.23
N VAL A 129 12.88 24.16 -0.89
CA VAL A 129 14.15 24.92 -1.00
C VAL A 129 14.03 26.15 -1.91
N SER A 130 13.00 26.21 -2.76
CA SER A 130 12.79 27.32 -3.70
C SER A 130 11.88 28.44 -3.16
N ASN A 131 11.35 28.27 -1.94
CA ASN A 131 10.52 29.26 -1.22
C ASN A 131 11.31 29.88 -0.07
#